data_AF-A0A954YU03-F1
#
_entry.id   AF-A0A954YU03-F1
#
_cell.length_a   1.000
_cell.length_b   1.000
_cell.length_c   1.000
_cell.angle_alpha   90.00
_cell.angle_beta   90.00
_cell.angle_gamma   90.00
#
_symmetry.space_group_name_H-M   'P 1'
#
loop_
_entity.id
_entity.type
_entity.pdbx_description
1 polymer ?
#
loop_
_entity_poly.entity_id
_entity_poly.type
_entity_poly.pdbx_seq_one_letter_code
_entity_poly.pdbx_strand_id
1 'polypeptide(L)' 'MTKSTRTSQEIERQTPRLEVSDLHVSFASRSHRWLQRNKPRVHAVRGVDLSLQPGACLGLVGESGCGKSTLAR' A
#
# COMPACT_ATOMS: atom_id res chain seq x y z
N MET A 1 -12.02 -43.95 12.03
CA MET A 1 -10.86 -43.41 12.78
C MET A 1 -9.67 -43.28 11.84
N THR A 2 -9.51 -42.14 11.18
CA THR A 2 -8.27 -41.72 10.50
C THR A 2 -8.20 -40.20 10.56
N LYS A 3 -7.71 -39.72 11.71
CA LYS A 3 -7.36 -38.31 11.95
C LYS A 3 -5.96 -38.06 11.40
N SER A 4 -5.70 -36.83 10.95
CA SER A 4 -4.36 -36.20 10.88
C SER A 4 -3.45 -36.80 9.77
N THR A 5 -2.75 -36.07 8.90
CA THR A 5 -2.04 -34.79 9.04
C THR A 5 -1.66 -34.33 7.63
N ARG A 6 -2.41 -33.42 6.98
CA ARG A 6 -1.93 -32.84 5.69
C ARG A 6 -2.21 -31.35 5.49
N THR A 7 -2.86 -30.68 6.44
CA THR A 7 -3.29 -29.29 6.25
C THR A 7 -2.37 -28.28 6.96
N SER A 8 -1.53 -28.70 7.90
CA SER A 8 -0.76 -27.77 8.74
C SER A 8 0.51 -27.21 8.09
N GLN A 9 1.15 -27.92 7.15
CA GLN A 9 2.42 -27.47 6.55
C GLN A 9 2.27 -26.60 5.29
N GLU A 10 1.07 -26.51 4.72
CA GLU A 10 0.77 -25.59 3.60
C GLU A 10 0.52 -24.15 4.09
N ILE A 11 0.02 -24.02 5.33
CA ILE A 11 -0.33 -22.74 5.97
C ILE A 11 0.93 -22.01 6.46
N GLU A 12 2.05 -22.70 6.66
CA GLU A 12 3.32 -22.05 7.11
C GLU A 12 4.19 -21.52 5.97
N ARG A 13 3.90 -21.86 4.69
CA ARG A 13 4.51 -21.24 3.50
C ARG A 13 3.68 -20.07 2.98
N GLN A 14 2.98 -19.37 3.86
CA GLN A 14 2.06 -18.30 3.48
C GLN A 14 2.83 -17.12 2.88
N THR A 15 2.88 -17.09 1.55
CA THR A 15 3.19 -15.89 0.76
C THR A 15 2.36 -14.74 1.30
N PRO A 16 2.94 -13.54 1.51
CA PRO A 16 2.17 -12.37 1.94
C PRO A 16 0.95 -12.22 1.03
N ARG A 17 -0.23 -12.06 1.65
CA ARG A 17 -1.47 -11.88 0.88
C ARG A 17 -1.51 -10.53 0.18
N LEU A 18 -0.74 -9.58 0.70
CA LEU A 18 -0.48 -8.30 0.08
C LEU A 18 1.01 -8.01 0.22
N GLU A 19 1.68 -7.82 -0.90
CA GLU A 19 3.05 -7.34 -0.98
C GLU A 19 3.07 -6.15 -1.93
N VAL A 20 3.65 -5.05 -1.45
CA VAL A 20 3.83 -3.81 -2.18
C VAL A 20 5.30 -3.44 -2.01
N SER A 21 5.98 -3.16 -3.13
CA SER A 21 7.37 -2.71 -3.13
C SER A 21 7.48 -1.41 -3.89
N ASP A 22 8.28 -0.48 -3.36
CA ASP A 22 8.59 0.83 -3.94
C ASP A 22 7.36 1.59 -4.47
N LEU A 23 6.29 1.68 -3.66
CA LEU A 23 5.08 2.39 -4.09
C LEU A 23 5.29 3.90 -4.13
N HIS A 24 5.12 4.49 -5.31
CA HIS A 24 5.07 5.94 -5.52
C HIS A 24 3.70 6.34 -6.06
N VAL A 25 3.09 7.36 -5.47
CA VAL A 25 1.83 7.93 -5.95
C VAL A 25 1.97 9.43 -6.10
N SER A 26 1.65 9.93 -7.29
CA SER A 26 1.81 11.35 -7.64
C SER A 26 0.60 11.90 -8.39
N PHE A 27 0.09 13.04 -7.95
CA PHE A 27 -1.05 13.72 -8.56
C PHE A 27 -0.62 14.99 -9.29
N ALA A 28 -1.29 15.34 -10.38
CA ALA A 28 -1.10 16.65 -11.01
C ALA A 28 -1.62 17.75 -10.08
N SER A 29 -0.81 18.76 -9.81
CA SER A 29 -1.24 19.91 -9.02
C SER A 29 -2.33 20.67 -9.76
N ARG A 30 -3.43 20.97 -9.07
CA ARG A 30 -4.54 21.80 -9.58
C ARG A 30 -4.18 23.29 -9.57
N SER A 31 -2.97 23.64 -10.01
CA SER A 31 -2.58 25.05 -10.10
C SER A 31 -3.49 25.76 -11.11
N HIS A 32 -4.13 26.84 -10.66
CA HIS A 32 -5.03 27.69 -11.46
C HIS A 32 -4.28 28.52 -12.54
N ARG A 33 -2.97 28.29 -12.70
CA ARG A 33 -2.14 28.94 -13.70
C ARG A 33 -2.33 28.25 -15.05
N TRP A 34 -3.39 28.63 -15.75
CA TRP A 34 -3.69 28.27 -17.14
C TRP A 34 -2.55 28.49 -18.17
N LEU A 35 -1.46 29.15 -17.75
CA LEU A 35 -0.31 29.53 -18.57
C LEU A 35 0.89 28.59 -18.36
N GLN A 36 0.87 27.68 -17.38
CA GLN A 36 2.02 26.80 -17.13
C GLN A 36 1.92 25.50 -17.93
N ARG A 37 2.79 25.39 -18.93
CA ARG A 37 2.96 24.22 -19.82
C ARG A 37 3.43 22.96 -19.08
N ASN A 38 3.95 23.09 -17.85
CA ASN A 38 4.38 22.00 -16.99
C ASN A 38 3.71 22.13 -15.60
N LYS A 39 2.64 21.36 -15.35
CA LYS A 39 1.94 21.38 -14.06
C LYS A 39 2.81 20.65 -13.02
N PRO A 40 3.17 21.27 -11.88
CA PRO A 40 3.92 20.59 -10.84
C PRO A 40 3.15 19.36 -10.34
N ARG A 41 3.83 18.26 -10.05
CA ARG A 41 3.23 17.05 -9.48
C ARG A 41 3.43 17.05 -7.96
N VAL A 42 2.42 16.62 -7.22
CA VAL A 42 2.50 16.41 -5.78
C VAL A 42 2.72 14.92 -5.53
N HIS A 43 3.85 14.57 -4.91
CA HIS A 43 4.14 13.21 -4.46
C HIS A 43 3.40 12.94 -3.15
N ALA A 44 2.33 12.15 -3.23
CA ALA A 44 1.52 11.77 -2.08
C ALA A 44 2.09 10.55 -1.33
N VAL A 45 2.77 9.65 -2.05
CA VAL A 45 3.45 8.47 -1.49
C VAL A 45 4.82 8.38 -2.15
N ARG A 46 5.87 8.11 -1.37
CA ARG A 46 7.27 8.07 -1.82
C ARG A 46 7.92 6.76 -1.36
N GLY A 47 8.10 5.81 -2.27
CA GLY A 47 8.87 4.59 -2.07
C GLY A 47 8.47 3.80 -0.82
N VAL A 48 7.22 3.35 -0.78
CA VAL A 48 6.70 2.59 0.36
C VAL A 48 6.71 1.09 0.08
N ASP A 49 7.37 0.33 0.95
CA ASP A 49 7.36 -1.14 0.98
C ASP A 49 6.43 -1.64 2.10
N LEU A 50 5.49 -2.54 1.78
CA LEU A 50 4.51 -3.09 2.72
C LEU A 50 4.30 -4.58 2.44
N SER A 51 4.30 -5.39 3.49
CA SER A 51 3.90 -6.81 3.42
C SER A 51 2.86 -7.10 4.50
N LEU A 52 1.71 -7.66 4.12
CA LEU A 52 0.66 -8.06 5.06
C LEU A 52 0.43 -9.57 5.01
N GLN A 53 0.59 -10.19 6.16
CA GLN A 53 0.33 -11.62 6.35
C GLN A 53 -1.17 -11.92 6.39
N PRO A 54 -1.59 -13.12 6.01
CA PRO A 54 -2.99 -13.53 6.13
C PRO A 54 -3.50 -13.38 7.57
N GLY A 55 -4.69 -12.78 7.72
CA GLY A 55 -5.33 -12.59 9.02
C GLY A 55 -4.78 -11.41 9.85
N ALA A 56 -3.76 -10.69 9.36
CA ALA A 56 -3.28 -9.47 9.99
C ALA A 56 -4.10 -8.24 9.57
N CYS A 57 -4.16 -7.24 10.46
CA CYS A 57 -4.76 -5.93 10.20
C CYS A 57 -3.68 -4.85 10.26
N LEU A 58 -3.61 -3.99 9.25
CA LEU A 58 -2.67 -2.86 9.18
C LEU A 58 -3.41 -1.54 9.41
N GLY A 59 -2.97 -0.77 10.41
CA GLY A 59 -3.45 0.59 10.65
C GLY A 59 -2.48 1.65 10.11
N LEU A 60 -2.98 2.59 9.30
CA LEU A 60 -2.21 3.75 8.81
C LEU A 60 -2.53 4.99 9.65
N VAL A 61 -1.53 5.59 10.29
CA VAL A 61 -1.66 6.78 11.16
C VAL A 61 -0.76 7.92 10.71
N GLY A 62 -1.11 9.15 11.06
CA GLY A 62 -0.36 10.36 10.69
C GLY A 62 -1.23 11.58 10.43
N GLU A 63 -0.59 12.74 10.29
CA GLU A 63 -1.23 14.06 10.11
C GLU A 63 -2.17 14.13 8.89
N SER A 64 -3.15 15.03 8.92
CA SER A 64 -4.05 15.24 7.77
C SER A 64 -3.23 15.59 6.53
N GLY A 65 -3.47 14.90 5.41
CA GLY A 65 -2.77 15.16 4.15
C GLY A 65 -1.45 14.42 3.93
N CYS A 66 -0.97 13.60 4.88
CA CYS A 66 0.29 12.86 4.70
C CYS A 66 0.25 11.67 3.72
N GLY A 67 -0.90 11.40 3.08
CA GLY A 67 -1.03 10.35 2.06
C GLY A 67 -1.64 9.02 2.52
N LYS A 68 -2.13 8.89 3.77
CA LYS A 68 -2.78 7.66 4.29
C LYS A 68 -3.89 7.13 3.39
N SER A 69 -4.86 7.97 3.05
CA SER A 69 -5.99 7.59 2.18
C SER A 69 -5.58 7.41 0.71
N THR A 70 -4.36 7.79 0.36
CA THR A 70 -3.75 7.50 -0.95
C THR A 70 -3.06 6.14 -0.92
N LEU A 71 -2.44 5.75 0.20
CA LEU A 71 -1.88 4.41 0.42
C LEU A 71 -2.95 3.33 0.58
N ALA A 72 -4.10 3.67 1.16
CA ALA A 72 -5.17 2.71 1.44
C ALA A 72 -6.17 2.47 0.28
N ARG A 73 -6.01 3.19 -0.84
CA ARG A 73 -6.83 3.03 -2.04
C ARG A 73 -6.08 2.21 -3.08
#